data_AF-A0A3P6DMZ9-F1
#
_entry.id   AF-A0A3P6DMZ9-F1
#
_cell.length_a   1.000
_cell.length_b   1.000
_cell.length_c   1.000
_cell.angle_alpha   90.00
_cell.angle_beta   90.00
_cell.angle_gamma   90.00
#
_symmetry.space_group_name_H-M   'P 1'
#
loop_
_entity.id
_entity.type
_entity.pdbx_description
1 polymer ?
#
loop_
_entity_poly.entity_id
_entity_poly.type
_entity_poly.pdbx_seq_one_letter_code
_entity_poly.pdbx_strand_id
1 'polypeptide(L)'
;MCLSLVYRYRVDLSVSDQTDEAVFVAFDLGMAKLTNIQPAEATHSVGVNARVDKDFPQFIADIVGKTFTFQLKLGEFSLTF
;
A
#
# COMPACT_ATOMS: atom_id res chain seq x y z
N MET A 1 26.33 1.99 -18.72
CA MET A 1 25.49 2.53 -17.63
C MET A 1 24.35 1.55 -17.39
N CYS A 2 24.21 1.01 -16.18
CA CYS A 2 23.06 0.20 -15.79
C CYS A 2 22.00 1.15 -15.22
N LEU A 3 20.79 1.15 -15.77
CA LEU A 3 19.66 1.89 -15.20
C LEU A 3 19.23 1.19 -13.90
N SER A 4 19.46 1.82 -12.75
CA SER A 4 18.92 1.33 -11.47
C SER A 4 17.44 1.63 -11.41
N LEU A 5 16.59 0.60 -11.46
CA LEU A 5 15.16 0.76 -11.21
C LEU A 5 14.94 1.10 -9.73
N VAL A 6 14.13 2.14 -9.47
CA VAL A 6 13.73 2.54 -8.13
C VAL A 6 12.25 2.22 -7.98
N TYR A 7 11.93 1.24 -7.15
CA TYR A 7 10.56 0.85 -6.85
C TYR A 7 10.05 1.61 -5.62
N ARG A 8 8.81 2.07 -5.67
CA ARG A 8 8.14 2.75 -4.56
C ARG A 8 6.69 2.30 -4.44
N TYR A 9 6.21 2.19 -3.21
CA TYR A 9 4.82 1.97 -2.90
C TYR A 9 4.03 3.27 -2.95
N ARG A 10 2.87 3.19 -3.59
CA ARG A 10 1.72 4.06 -3.38
C ARG A 10 0.50 3.16 -3.39
N VAL A 11 0.08 2.71 -2.21
CA VAL A 11 -1.04 1.79 -2.07
C VAL A 11 -2.22 2.52 -1.46
N ASP A 12 -3.35 2.48 -2.15
CA ASP A 12 -4.60 3.04 -1.66
C ASP A 12 -5.33 1.93 -0.88
N LEU A 13 -5.45 2.11 0.43
CA LEU A 13 -6.07 1.16 1.35
C LEU A 13 -7.48 1.66 1.69
N SER A 14 -8.50 0.85 1.38
CA SER A 14 -9.83 1.03 1.98
C SER A 14 -9.76 0.55 3.43
N VAL A 15 -10.09 1.45 4.36
CA VAL A 15 -10.09 1.20 5.79
C VAL A 15 -11.46 1.60 6.32
N SER A 16 -12.18 0.63 6.91
CA SER A 16 -13.46 0.88 7.56
C SER A 16 -13.41 0.60 9.04
N ASP A 17 -14.24 1.32 9.79
CA ASP A 17 -14.57 1.01 11.17
C ASP A 17 -16.08 0.78 11.32
N GLN A 18 -16.59 0.80 12.55
CA GLN A 18 -18.02 0.58 12.82
C GLN A 18 -18.91 1.73 12.33
N THR A 19 -18.31 2.85 11.92
CA THR A 19 -19.00 4.10 11.58
C THR A 19 -18.92 4.45 10.11
N ASP A 20 -17.74 4.34 9.49
CA ASP A 20 -17.54 4.76 8.09
C ASP A 20 -16.34 4.04 7.43
N GLU A 21 -16.15 4.31 6.14
CA GLU A 21 -15.02 3.90 5.32
C GLU A 21 -14.21 5.11 4.85
N ALA A 22 -12.88 5.00 4.89
CA ALA A 22 -11.95 6.00 4.40
C ALA A 22 -10.83 5.37 3.57
N VAL A 23 -10.23 6.17 2.68
CA VAL A 23 -9.07 5.76 1.89
C VAL A 23 -7.79 6.30 2.53
N PHE A 24 -6.88 5.42 2.92
CA PHE A 24 -5.56 5.78 3.41
C PHE A 24 -4.52 5.47 2.34
N VAL A 25 -3.65 6.44 2.04
CA VAL A 25 -2.54 6.22 1.08
C VAL A 25 -1.29 5.84 1.86
N ALA A 26 -0.84 4.60 1.70
CA ALA A 26 0.38 4.07 2.31
C ALA A 26 1.55 4.13 1.33
N PHE A 27 2.60 4.87 1.73
CA PHE A 27 3.89 4.92 1.04
C PHE A 27 4.89 3.91 1.64
N ASP A 28 6.13 3.90 1.13
CA ASP A 28 7.20 2.96 1.48
C ASP A 28 7.27 2.60 2.97
N LEU A 29 7.42 3.61 3.85
CA LEU A 29 7.52 3.38 5.29
C LEU A 29 6.24 2.80 5.89
N GLY A 30 5.07 3.21 5.40
CA GLY A 30 3.78 2.71 5.86
C GLY A 30 3.58 1.24 5.48
N MET A 31 3.82 0.92 4.21
CA MET A 31 3.71 -0.45 3.71
C MET A 31 4.73 -1.38 4.35
N ALA A 32 6.00 -0.97 4.47
CA ALA A 32 7.01 -1.77 5.13
C ALA A 32 6.68 -2.03 6.61
N LYS A 33 6.04 -1.09 7.32
CA LYS A 33 5.56 -1.32 8.69
C LYS A 33 4.37 -2.30 8.74
N LEU A 34 3.47 -2.25 7.76
CA LEU A 34 2.29 -3.11 7.71
C LEU A 34 2.64 -4.56 7.31
N THR A 35 3.59 -4.74 6.40
CA THR A 35 3.83 -6.02 5.73
C THR A 35 5.22 -6.60 5.99
N ASN A 36 6.16 -5.79 6.51
CA ASN A 36 7.58 -6.12 6.63
C ASN A 36 8.28 -6.40 5.29
N ILE A 37 7.71 -5.94 4.16
CA ILE A 37 8.25 -6.13 2.81
C ILE A 37 8.68 -4.77 2.22
N GLN A 38 9.86 -4.73 1.62
CA GLN A 38 10.36 -3.54 0.91
C GLN A 38 9.81 -3.45 -0.52
N PRO A 39 9.70 -2.25 -1.11
CA PRO A 39 9.18 -2.08 -2.47
C PRO A 39 9.87 -2.95 -3.52
N ALA A 40 11.21 -3.10 -3.42
CA ALA A 40 12.01 -3.90 -4.34
C ALA A 40 11.80 -5.42 -4.17
N GLU A 41 11.34 -5.89 -3.02
CA GLU A 41 11.06 -7.31 -2.79
C GLU A 41 9.70 -7.69 -3.39
N ALA A 42 8.72 -6.78 -3.33
CA ALA A 42 7.39 -7.00 -3.85
C ALA A 42 7.28 -7.03 -5.38
N THR A 43 8.31 -6.60 -6.12
CA THR A 43 8.30 -6.59 -7.59
C THR A 43 8.16 -7.98 -8.21
N HIS A 44 8.60 -9.01 -7.49
CA HIS A 44 8.48 -10.41 -7.92
C HIS A 44 7.07 -10.97 -7.73
N SER A 45 6.28 -10.34 -6.86
CA SER A 45 4.91 -10.76 -6.51
C SER A 45 3.83 -9.90 -7.16
N VAL A 46 4.14 -8.63 -7.43
CA VAL A 46 3.28 -7.69 -8.15
C VAL A 46 3.75 -7.65 -9.61
N GLY A 47 3.53 -8.75 -10.34
CA GLY A 47 3.89 -8.82 -11.75
C GLY A 47 3.20 -7.72 -12.56
N VAL A 48 3.92 -7.12 -13.52
CA VAL A 48 3.53 -6.00 -14.40
C VAL A 48 2.23 -6.25 -15.20
N ASN A 49 1.64 -7.43 -15.11
CA ASN A 49 0.42 -7.82 -15.81
C ASN A 49 -0.43 -8.86 -15.05
N ALA A 50 -0.45 -8.80 -13.71
CA ALA A 50 -1.29 -9.70 -12.92
C ALA A 50 -2.76 -9.44 -13.24
N ARG A 51 -3.39 -10.40 -13.94
CA ARG A 51 -4.83 -10.43 -14.15
C ARG A 51 -5.52 -10.39 -12.79
N VAL A 52 -6.49 -9.50 -12.68
CA VAL A 52 -7.22 -9.09 -11.47
C VAL A 52 -8.06 -10.22 -10.85
N ASP A 53 -7.99 -11.44 -11.39
CA ASP A 53 -8.78 -12.57 -10.94
C ASP A 53 -7.94 -13.51 -10.08
N LYS A 54 -7.59 -13.07 -8.85
CA LYS A 54 -8.29 -13.52 -7.63
C LYS A 54 -7.49 -13.45 -6.34
N ASP A 55 -6.17 -13.42 -6.35
CA ASP A 55 -5.43 -13.45 -5.09
C ASP A 55 -4.41 -12.31 -5.03
N PHE A 56 -4.60 -11.44 -4.03
CA PHE A 56 -3.57 -10.48 -3.65
C PHE A 56 -2.27 -11.24 -3.36
N PRO A 57 -1.09 -10.63 -3.62
CA PRO A 57 0.15 -11.15 -3.06
C PRO A 57 -0.04 -11.45 -1.58
N GLN A 58 0.50 -12.58 -1.09
CA GLN A 58 0.21 -13.06 0.26
C GLN A 58 0.41 -11.98 1.33
N PHE A 59 1.47 -11.18 1.22
CA PHE A 59 1.76 -10.10 2.16
C PHE A 59 0.69 -8.98 2.21
N ILE A 60 -0.10 -8.81 1.14
CA ILE A 60 -1.27 -7.92 1.10
C ILE A 60 -2.50 -8.65 1.67
N ALA A 61 -2.71 -9.92 1.29
CA ALA A 61 -3.80 -10.72 1.86
C ALA A 61 -3.70 -10.82 3.38
N ASP A 62 -2.48 -10.88 3.91
CA ASP A 62 -2.18 -10.95 5.34
C ASP A 62 -2.57 -9.68 6.12
N ILE A 63 -2.79 -8.53 5.46
CA ILE A 63 -3.24 -7.31 6.13
C ILE A 63 -4.73 -7.02 5.91
N VAL A 64 -5.35 -7.63 4.88
CA VAL A 64 -6.78 -7.47 4.60
C VAL A 64 -7.62 -8.09 5.73
N GLY A 65 -8.64 -7.38 6.18
CA GLY A 65 -9.53 -7.82 7.25
C GLY A 65 -8.95 -7.76 8.66
N LYS A 66 -7.72 -7.25 8.83
CA LYS A 66 -7.12 -7.01 10.15
C LYS A 66 -7.40 -5.59 10.62
N THR A 67 -7.56 -5.43 11.93
CA THR A 67 -7.67 -4.12 12.58
C THR A 67 -6.30 -3.58 12.91
N PHE A 68 -6.04 -2.33 12.53
CA PHE A 68 -4.82 -1.61 12.86
C PHE A 68 -5.15 -0.25 13.49
N THR A 69 -4.22 0.27 14.29
CA THR A 69 -4.27 1.64 14.80
C THR A 69 -3.29 2.50 14.01
N PHE A 70 -3.80 3.52 13.32
CA PHE A 70 -3.00 4.44 12.52
C PHE A 70 -2.80 5.74 13.28
N GLN A 71 -1.55 6.20 13.35
CA GLN A 71 -1.24 7.57 13.77
C GLN A 71 -1.11 8.43 12.53
N LEU A 72 -2.16 9.20 12.23
CA LEU A 72 -2.19 10.11 11.08
C LEU A 72 -1.86 11.53 11.51
N LYS A 73 -1.01 12.20 10.73
CA LYS A 73 -0.89 13.65 10.76
C LYS A 73 -1.62 14.21 9.55
N LEU A 74 -2.80 14.77 9.79
CA LEU A 74 -3.55 15.47 8.75
C LEU A 74 -2.86 16.79 8.45
N GLY A 75 -2.50 17.00 7.20
CA GLY A 75 -2.03 18.29 6.69
C GLY A 75 -3.08 18.85 5.74
N GLU A 76 -3.25 20.16 5.74
CA GLU A 76 -3.96 20.83 4.65
C GLU A 76 -3.16 20.63 3.36
N PHE A 77 -3.84 20.18 2.31
CA PHE A 77 -3.27 20.16 0.97
C PHE A 77 -4.26 20.84 0.02
N SER A 78 -3.74 21.67 -0.87
CA SER A 78 -4.51 22.25 -1.96
C SER A 78 -3.94 21.73 -3.27
N LEU A 79 -4.80 21.08 -4.06
CA LEU A 79 -4.50 20.76 -5.44
C LEU A 79 -5.04 21.89 -6.30
N THR A 80 -4.14 22.73 -6.81
CA THR A 80 -4.46 23.66 -7.90
C THR A 80 -4.17 22.97 -9.23
N PHE A 81 -5.19 22.87 -10.07
CA PHE A 81 -5.12 22.38 -11.45
C PHE A 81 -4.87 23.51 -12.43
#